data_AF-A0A2M7SP86-F1
#
_entry.id   AF-A0A2M7SP86-F1
#
_cell.length_a   1.000
_cell.length_b   1.000
_cell.length_c   1.000
_cell.angle_alpha   90.00
_cell.angle_beta   90.00
_cell.angle_gamma   90.00
#
_symmetry.space_group_name_H-M   'P 1'
#
loop_
_entity.id
_entity.type
_entity.pdbx_description
1 polymer ?
#
loop_
_entity_poly.entity_id
_entity_poly.type
_entity_poly.pdbx_seq_one_letter_code
_entity_poly.pdbx_strand_id
1 'polypeptide(L)'
;FAVLTAADGLQAVDLYRERGKEIDLVLMDMTMPHMDGAESFGELRRLNPEVRVVLASGYSHEDVASRFAGKGLDGVLQKPYTLL
;
A
#
# COMPACT_ATOMS: atom_id res chain seq x y z
N PHE A 1 1.99 11.54 14.33
CA PHE A 1 1.44 11.46 12.96
C PHE A 1 -0.08 11.39 13.05
N ALA A 2 -0.78 11.84 12.01
CA ALA A 2 -2.22 11.62 11.88
C ALA A 2 -2.46 10.32 11.08
N VAL A 3 -3.52 9.59 11.40
CA VAL A 3 -3.85 8.33 10.72
C VAL A 3 -5.22 8.46 10.09
N LEU A 4 -5.28 8.11 8.80
CA LEU A 4 -6.53 7.83 8.11
C LEU A 4 -6.57 6.33 7.82
N THR A 5 -7.72 5.72 8.01
CA THR A 5 -7.90 4.26 7.84
C THR A 5 -8.86 3.99 6.70
N ALA A 6 -8.56 2.96 5.92
CA ALA A 6 -9.44 2.37 4.92
C ALA A 6 -9.60 0.88 5.21
N ALA A 7 -10.80 0.33 4.99
CA ALA A 7 -11.07 -1.07 5.27
C ALA A 7 -10.59 -2.03 4.16
N ASP A 8 -10.40 -1.51 2.95
CA ASP A 8 -10.00 -2.25 1.75
C ASP A 8 -9.33 -1.32 0.72
N GLY A 9 -8.93 -1.90 -0.42
CA GLY A 9 -8.29 -1.18 -1.51
C GLY A 9 -9.16 -0.11 -2.17
N LEU A 10 -10.47 -0.34 -2.31
CA LEU A 10 -11.38 0.62 -2.93
C LEU A 10 -11.50 1.87 -2.07
N GLN A 11 -11.75 1.69 -0.76
CA GLN A 11 -11.79 2.81 0.18
C GLN A 11 -10.45 3.53 0.26
N ALA A 12 -9.32 2.83 0.16
CA ALA A 12 -8.00 3.44 0.18
C ALA A 12 -7.80 4.36 -1.03
N VAL A 13 -8.20 3.91 -2.23
CA VAL A 13 -8.11 4.71 -3.46
C VAL A 13 -9.04 5.92 -3.42
N ASP A 14 -10.29 5.75 -2.96
CA ASP A 14 -11.23 6.86 -2.84
C ASP A 14 -10.77 7.90 -1.82
N LEU A 15 -10.31 7.45 -0.63
CA LEU A 15 -9.75 8.31 0.40
C LEU A 15 -8.52 9.08 -0.11
N TYR A 16 -7.63 8.41 -0.85
CA TYR A 16 -6.46 9.06 -1.42
C TYR A 16 -6.82 10.03 -2.56
N ARG A 17 -7.89 9.77 -3.32
CA ARG A 17 -8.39 10.71 -4.33
C ARG A 17 -8.87 12.01 -3.68
N GLU A 18 -9.56 11.91 -2.54
CA GLU A 18 -10.09 13.07 -1.82
C GLU A 18 -9.02 13.82 -1.02
N ARG A 19 -8.13 13.09 -0.34
CA ARG A 19 -7.24 13.63 0.69
C ARG A 19 -5.76 13.30 0.46
N GLY A 20 -5.38 12.83 -0.73
CA GLY A 20 -4.02 12.35 -1.01
C GLY A 20 -2.91 13.37 -0.77
N LYS A 21 -3.21 14.68 -0.85
CA LYS A 21 -2.23 15.74 -0.53
C LYS A 21 -1.87 15.81 0.96
N GLU A 22 -2.66 15.21 1.83
CA GLU A 22 -2.44 15.13 3.27
C GLU A 22 -1.70 13.84 3.68
N ILE A 23 -1.46 12.93 2.73
CA ILE A 23 -0.95 11.58 3.00
C ILE A 23 0.51 11.49 2.53
N ASP A 24 1.43 11.51 3.49
CA ASP A 24 2.87 11.37 3.23
C ASP A 24 3.30 9.93 2.93
N LEU A 25 2.57 8.94 3.45
CA LEU A 25 2.89 7.52 3.35
C LEU A 25 1.61 6.67 3.45
N VAL A 26 1.54 5.63 2.62
CA VAL A 26 0.51 4.59 2.70
C VAL A 26 1.13 3.30 3.21
N LEU A 27 0.60 2.77 4.31
CA LEU A 27 0.86 1.40 4.75
C LEU A 27 -0.30 0.52 4.24
N MET A 28 0.00 -0.41 3.34
CA MET A 28 -1.00 -1.13 2.55
C MET A 28 -0.93 -2.63 2.79
N ASP A 29 -2.04 -3.28 3.13
CA ASP A 29 -2.10 -4.74 3.17
C ASP A 29 -2.11 -5.34 1.76
N MET A 30 -1.50 -6.51 1.58
CA MET A 30 -1.52 -7.25 0.32
C MET A 30 -2.81 -8.05 0.12
N THR A 31 -3.37 -8.59 1.20
CA THR A 31 -4.50 -9.52 1.13
C THR A 31 -5.74 -8.85 1.71
N MET A 32 -6.57 -8.29 0.84
CA MET A 32 -7.82 -7.60 1.20
C MET A 32 -8.95 -8.07 0.29
N PRO A 33 -10.22 -8.00 0.74
CA PRO A 33 -11.38 -8.22 -0.13
C PRO A 33 -11.55 -7.10 -1.15
N HIS A 34 -12.30 -7.39 -2.22
CA HIS A 34 -12.68 -6.46 -3.31
C HIS A 34 -11.55 -5.97 -4.21
N MET A 35 -10.53 -5.33 -3.66
CA MET A 35 -9.35 -4.85 -4.36
C MET A 35 -8.11 -5.17 -3.52
N ASP A 36 -7.20 -5.96 -4.08
CA ASP A 36 -6.01 -6.39 -3.36
C ASP A 36 -4.96 -5.26 -3.28
N GLY A 37 -3.89 -5.46 -2.50
CA GLY A 37 -2.85 -4.44 -2.33
C GLY A 37 -2.08 -4.10 -3.61
N ALA A 38 -1.97 -5.05 -4.55
CA ALA A 38 -1.29 -4.81 -5.82
C ALA A 38 -2.14 -3.97 -6.78
N GLU A 39 -3.44 -4.25 -6.85
CA GLU A 39 -4.41 -3.46 -7.59
C GLU A 39 -4.51 -2.05 -7.02
N SER A 40 -4.64 -1.93 -5.70
CA SER A 40 -4.68 -0.65 -4.99
C SER A 40 -3.43 0.19 -5.24
N PHE A 41 -2.25 -0.43 -5.14
CA PHE A 41 -0.98 0.24 -5.44
C PHE A 41 -0.93 0.78 -6.87
N GLY A 42 -1.42 0.00 -7.84
CA GLY A 42 -1.52 0.42 -9.23
C GLY A 42 -2.40 1.66 -9.41
N GLU A 43 -3.58 1.67 -8.80
CA GLU A 43 -4.49 2.82 -8.84
C GLU A 43 -3.92 4.06 -8.14
N LEU A 44 -3.30 3.89 -6.98
CA LEU A 44 -2.63 4.99 -6.28
C LEU A 44 -1.50 5.59 -7.12
N ARG A 45 -0.70 4.78 -7.81
CA ARG A 45 0.35 5.25 -8.73
C ARG A 45 -0.22 5.95 -9.97
N ARG A 46 -1.41 5.55 -10.46
CA ARG A 46 -2.10 6.27 -11.53
C ARG A 46 -2.58 7.65 -11.08
N LEU A 47 -3.05 7.78 -9.84
CA LEU A 47 -3.46 9.06 -9.25
C LEU A 47 -2.26 9.96 -8.92
N ASN A 48 -1.19 9.38 -8.37
CA ASN A 48 0.03 10.07 -8.02
C ASN A 48 1.24 9.15 -8.30
N PRO A 49 1.99 9.40 -9.40
CA PRO A 49 3.18 8.62 -9.73
C PRO A 49 4.27 8.63 -8.65
N GLU A 50 4.23 9.56 -7.70
CA GLU A 50 5.18 9.73 -6.59
C GLU A 50 4.62 9.25 -5.23
N VAL A 51 3.44 8.60 -5.20
CA VAL A 51 2.87 8.07 -3.94
C VAL A 51 3.88 7.15 -3.25
N ARG A 52 4.05 7.32 -1.94
CA ARG A 52 4.93 6.46 -1.15
C ARG A 52 4.14 5.34 -0.51
N VAL A 53 4.49 4.09 -0.82
CA VAL A 53 3.75 2.92 -0.34
C VAL A 53 4.68 1.90 0.28
N VAL A 54 4.36 1.49 1.51
CA VAL A 54 4.96 0.34 2.19
C VAL A 54 3.92 -0.77 2.23
N LEU A 55 4.27 -1.95 1.71
CA LEU A 55 3.38 -3.10 1.72
C LEU A 55 3.54 -3.90 3.02
N ALA A 56 2.45 -4.18 3.72
CA ALA A 56 2.41 -5.11 4.83
C ALA A 56 1.95 -6.49 4.32
N SER A 57 2.81 -7.49 4.36
CA SER A 57 2.58 -8.78 3.71
C SER A 57 2.90 -9.97 4.61
N GLY A 58 2.07 -11.02 4.55
CA GLY A 58 2.41 -12.34 5.11
C GLY A 58 3.25 -13.21 4.16
N TYR A 59 3.41 -12.79 2.90
CA TYR A 59 4.28 -13.46 1.94
C TYR A 59 5.76 -13.18 2.21
N SER A 60 6.63 -14.01 1.64
CA SER A 60 8.07 -13.79 1.73
C SER A 60 8.45 -12.47 1.04
N HIS A 61 9.57 -11.88 1.46
CA HIS A 61 10.09 -10.66 0.84
C HIS A 61 10.39 -10.87 -0.65
N GLU A 62 10.85 -12.05 -1.03
CA GLU A 62 11.17 -12.43 -2.41
C GLU A 62 9.93 -12.48 -3.31
N ASP A 63 8.81 -13.02 -2.80
CA ASP A 63 7.54 -13.06 -3.55
C ASP A 63 7.03 -11.64 -3.82
N VAL A 64 7.10 -10.77 -2.81
CA VAL A 64 6.69 -9.36 -2.95
C VAL A 64 7.65 -8.62 -3.87
N ALA A 65 8.96 -8.80 -3.71
CA ALA A 65 9.96 -8.19 -4.58
C ALA A 65 9.76 -8.59 -6.04
N SER A 66 9.48 -9.87 -6.33
CA SER A 66 9.18 -10.37 -7.68
C SER A 66 7.91 -9.73 -8.25
N ARG A 67 6.81 -9.69 -7.48
CA ARG A 67 5.52 -9.16 -7.93
C ARG A 67 5.54 -7.64 -8.17
N PHE A 68 6.43 -6.92 -7.49
CA PHE A 68 6.59 -5.47 -7.55
C PHE A 68 7.92 -5.00 -8.15
N ALA A 69 8.69 -5.91 -8.75
CA ALA A 69 9.97 -5.60 -9.39
C ALA A 69 9.78 -4.49 -10.44
N GLY A 70 10.58 -3.43 -10.34
CA GLY A 70 10.52 -2.30 -11.25
C GLY A 70 9.30 -1.38 -11.09
N LYS A 71 8.43 -1.61 -10.10
CA LYS A 71 7.24 -0.77 -9.86
C LYS A 71 7.47 0.38 -8.85
N GLY A 72 8.71 0.56 -8.39
CA GLY A 72 9.09 1.66 -7.50
C GLY A 72 8.49 1.54 -6.11
N LEU A 73 8.48 0.35 -5.51
CA LEU A 73 7.99 0.18 -4.15
C LEU A 73 8.98 0.74 -3.12
N ASP A 74 8.49 1.49 -2.13
CA ASP A 74 9.34 2.13 -1.11
C ASP A 74 9.75 1.19 0.03
N GLY A 75 8.98 0.11 0.26
CA GLY A 75 9.35 -0.92 1.23
C GLY A 75 8.32 -2.03 1.42
N VAL A 76 8.73 -3.07 2.14
CA VAL A 76 7.88 -4.19 2.56
C VAL A 76 8.06 -4.43 4.05
N LEU A 77 6.96 -4.48 4.79
CA LEU A 77 6.87 -4.90 6.18
C LEU A 77 6.33 -6.33 6.23
N GLN A 78 7.15 -7.26 6.72
CA GLN A 78 6.76 -8.66 6.85
C GLN A 78 5.88 -8.87 8.08
N LYS A 79 4.78 -9.61 7.91
CA LYS A 79 3.90 -10.06 8.99
C LYS A 79 4.34 -11.46 9.47
N PRO A 80 4.28 -11.76 10.78
CA PRO A 80 3.98 -10.83 11.88
C PRO A 80 5.15 -9.89 12.15
N TYR A 81 4.86 -8.66 12.57
CA TYR A 81 5.85 -7.66 12.97
C TYR A 81 5.75 -7.38 14.47
N THR A 82 6.88 -7.04 15.08
CA THR A 82 6.99 -6.73 16.50
C THR A 82 7.14 -5.22 16.68
N LEU A 83 6.41 -4.66 17.64
CA LEU A 83 6.67 -3.32 18.14
C LEU A 83 7.80 -3.44 19.16
N LEU A 84 8.97 -2.87 18.85
CA LEU A 84 10.08 -2.77 19.80
C LEU A 84 9.73 -1.83 20.96
#